data_AF-A0A819ITL9-F1
#
_entry.id   AF-A0A819ITL9-F1
#
_cell.length_a   1.000
_cell.length_b   1.000
_cell.length_c   1.000
_cell.angle_alpha   90.00
_cell.angle_beta   90.00
_cell.angle_gamma   90.00
#
_symmetry.space_group_name_H-M   'P 1'
#
loop_
_entity.id
_entity.type
_entity.pdbx_description
1 polymer ?
#
loop_
_entity_poly.entity_id
_entity_poly.type
_entity_poly.pdbx_seq_one_letter_code
_entity_poly.pdbx_strand_id
1 'polypeptide(L)'
;MRYTTEKYIACIFLLYWAKYCLEQNEILVQRPFCPYFEIHTIDSCILHFFICQHPSCSKKSCLTCLHAIDDNNESKHQSYCVELRSYKKMIEKAIESGSQQHCPYCQLTGVKDDGCTHMVCQRCKHNWCYLCGMKENECKVGDNIEPSLSAHNEDWESHLGRCPMSLISIHQFDIRWPENDQDCLEYFHRYRTVSNLFNVLKLIGEEKFDEVNHYFGIIDTSGYTLQEIKDYENRIFIAYTSKGNE
;
A
#
# COMPACT_ATOMS: atom_id res chain seq x y z
N MET A 1 14.37 -21.26 18.78
CA MET A 1 14.93 -22.29 17.88
C MET A 1 15.52 -21.55 16.68
N ARG A 2 16.86 -21.46 16.56
CA ARG A 2 17.51 -20.75 15.44
C ARG A 2 17.53 -21.69 14.23
N TYR A 3 16.87 -21.32 13.14
CA TYR A 3 16.95 -22.07 11.89
C TYR A 3 18.34 -21.89 11.30
N THR A 4 18.97 -22.99 10.87
CA THR A 4 20.19 -22.92 10.05
C THR A 4 19.83 -22.34 8.67
N THR A 5 20.74 -21.56 8.09
CA THR A 5 20.51 -20.83 6.83
C THR A 5 20.03 -21.73 5.69
N GLU A 6 20.51 -22.98 5.63
CA GLU A 6 20.09 -23.98 4.64
C GLU A 6 18.64 -24.45 4.81
N LYS A 7 18.19 -24.68 6.05
CA LYS A 7 16.78 -25.05 6.32
C LYS A 7 15.83 -23.91 5.97
N TYR A 8 16.27 -22.67 6.19
CA TYR A 8 15.49 -21.49 5.85
C TYR A 8 15.30 -21.32 4.33
N ILE A 9 16.38 -21.50 3.56
CA ILE A 9 16.33 -21.45 2.09
C ILE A 9 15.42 -22.54 1.52
N ALA A 10 15.54 -23.78 2.01
CA ALA A 10 14.67 -24.88 1.59
C ALA A 10 13.18 -24.58 1.86
N CYS A 11 12.85 -23.98 3.01
CA CYS A 11 11.49 -23.55 3.32
C CYS A 11 10.96 -22.48 2.35
N ILE A 12 11.80 -21.50 1.95
CA ILE A 12 11.40 -20.46 0.98
C ILE A 12 11.08 -21.08 -0.38
N PHE A 13 11.93 -21.98 -0.88
CA PHE A 13 11.68 -22.65 -2.17
C PHE A 13 10.40 -23.49 -2.13
N LEU A 14 10.17 -24.24 -1.06
CA LEU A 14 8.94 -25.02 -0.85
C LEU A 14 7.70 -24.12 -0.82
N LEU A 15 7.75 -22.99 -0.13
CA LEU A 15 6.65 -22.01 -0.10
C LEU A 15 6.38 -21.40 -1.48
N TYR A 16 7.45 -21.05 -2.21
CA TYR A 16 7.32 -20.49 -3.55
C TYR A 16 6.72 -21.51 -4.53
N TRP A 17 7.21 -22.74 -4.49
CA TRP A 17 6.69 -23.84 -5.29
C TRP A 17 5.23 -24.16 -4.94
N ALA A 18 4.90 -24.25 -3.64
CA ALA A 18 3.53 -24.47 -3.18
C ALA A 18 2.58 -23.37 -3.69
N LYS A 19 2.99 -22.09 -3.65
CA LYS A 19 2.21 -20.98 -4.23
C LYS A 19 1.99 -21.12 -5.74
N TYR A 20 2.97 -21.67 -6.47
CA TYR A 20 2.86 -21.90 -7.91
C TYR A 20 1.94 -23.06 -8.25
N CYS A 21 1.80 -24.03 -7.35
CA CYS A 21 0.96 -25.21 -7.52
C CYS A 21 -0.49 -25.02 -7.02
N LEU A 22 -0.86 -23.84 -6.49
CA LEU A 22 -2.22 -23.59 -6.01
C LEU A 22 -3.23 -23.63 -7.17
N GLU A 23 -4.31 -24.38 -6.97
CA GLU A 23 -5.48 -24.31 -7.82
C GLU A 23 -6.30 -23.02 -7.58
N GLN A 24 -7.24 -22.70 -8.48
CA GLN A 24 -8.08 -21.49 -8.34
C GLN A 24 -8.92 -21.45 -7.06
N ASN A 25 -9.24 -22.61 -6.48
CA ASN A 25 -9.97 -22.76 -5.22
C ASN A 25 -9.03 -22.99 -4.03
N GLU A 26 -7.73 -22.73 -4.13
CA GLU A 26 -6.80 -23.03 -3.04
C GLU A 26 -6.12 -21.77 -2.51
N ILE A 27 -5.87 -21.77 -1.21
CA ILE A 27 -5.04 -20.78 -0.56
C ILE A 27 -3.96 -21.46 0.27
N LEU A 28 -2.78 -20.85 0.27
CA LEU A 28 -1.72 -21.21 1.20
C LEU A 28 -1.92 -20.44 2.50
N VAL A 29 -2.11 -21.17 3.58
CA VAL A 29 -2.20 -20.63 4.95
C VAL A 29 -0.88 -20.86 5.65
N GLN A 30 -0.22 -19.77 6.06
CA GLN A 30 1.01 -19.83 6.84
C GLN A 30 0.85 -19.09 8.17
N ARG A 31 1.48 -19.63 9.22
CA ARG A 31 1.49 -19.00 10.54
C ARG A 31 2.61 -17.97 10.67
N PRO A 32 2.41 -16.88 11.44
CA PRO A 32 3.49 -15.95 11.75
C PRO A 32 4.47 -16.50 12.80
N PHE A 33 4.11 -17.56 13.54
CA PHE A 33 4.89 -18.05 14.69
C PHE A 33 5.75 -19.29 14.40
N CYS A 34 5.59 -19.92 13.24
CA CYS A 34 6.37 -21.09 12.81
C CYS A 34 6.32 -21.23 11.28
N PRO A 35 7.33 -21.84 10.63
CA PRO A 35 7.39 -21.95 9.17
C PRO A 35 6.38 -22.93 8.58
N TYR A 36 5.64 -23.67 9.42
CA TYR A 36 4.60 -24.60 8.98
C TYR A 36 3.48 -23.88 8.21
N PHE A 37 3.04 -24.49 7.12
CA PHE A 37 1.97 -24.02 6.25
C PHE A 37 1.10 -25.18 5.78
N GLU A 38 -0.11 -24.87 5.36
CA GLU A 38 -1.06 -25.82 4.77
C GLU A 38 -1.73 -25.19 3.54
N ILE A 39 -2.22 -26.05 2.64
CA ILE A 39 -3.08 -25.63 1.52
C ILE A 39 -4.52 -25.95 1.92
N HIS A 40 -5.38 -24.95 1.87
CA HIS A 40 -6.81 -25.05 2.19
C HIS A 40 -7.63 -24.70 0.97
N THR A 41 -8.80 -25.32 0.79
CA THR A 41 -9.75 -24.83 -0.21
C THR A 41 -10.39 -23.53 0.27
N ILE A 42 -10.78 -22.62 -0.63
CA ILE A 42 -11.46 -21.36 -0.26
C ILE A 42 -12.75 -21.65 0.52
N ASP A 43 -13.45 -22.73 0.18
CA ASP A 43 -14.64 -23.19 0.90
C ASP A 43 -14.32 -23.62 2.34
N SER A 44 -13.13 -24.18 2.57
CA SER A 44 -12.62 -24.49 3.92
C SER A 44 -12.21 -23.23 4.69
N CYS A 45 -11.96 -22.11 4.01
CA CYS A 45 -11.59 -20.83 4.62
C CYS A 45 -12.77 -20.08 5.27
N ILE A 46 -13.96 -20.68 5.23
CA ILE A 46 -15.05 -20.34 6.17
C ILE A 46 -14.58 -20.57 7.62
N LEU A 47 -13.62 -21.48 7.83
CA LEU A 47 -12.96 -21.64 9.12
C LEU A 47 -12.22 -20.35 9.48
N HIS A 48 -12.74 -19.64 10.49
CA HIS A 48 -12.14 -18.42 10.99
C HIS A 48 -10.79 -18.66 11.69
N PHE A 49 -10.58 -19.90 12.14
CA PHE A 49 -9.43 -20.33 12.93
C PHE A 49 -8.69 -21.48 12.28
N PHE A 50 -7.38 -21.50 12.53
CA PHE A 50 -6.45 -22.52 12.08
C PHE A 50 -5.65 -23.06 13.26
N ILE A 51 -5.61 -24.38 13.40
CA ILE A 51 -4.81 -25.08 14.41
C ILE A 51 -3.58 -25.66 13.72
N CYS A 52 -2.40 -25.21 14.13
CA CYS A 52 -1.15 -25.66 13.54
C CYS A 52 -0.89 -27.15 13.82
N GLN A 53 -0.72 -27.97 12.78
CA GLN A 53 -0.43 -29.40 12.95
C GLN A 53 1.06 -29.69 13.22
N HIS A 54 1.92 -28.67 13.26
CA HIS A 54 3.32 -28.86 13.64
C HIS A 54 3.40 -29.35 15.10
N PRO A 55 4.03 -30.50 15.39
CA PRO A 55 3.99 -31.14 16.72
C PRO A 55 4.50 -30.27 17.88
N SER A 56 5.42 -29.34 17.59
CA SER A 56 5.97 -28.43 18.60
C SER A 56 5.21 -27.10 18.75
N CYS A 57 4.20 -26.83 17.91
CA CYS A 57 3.46 -25.58 17.92
C CYS A 57 2.05 -25.80 18.45
N SER A 58 1.21 -26.56 17.74
CA SER A 58 -0.18 -26.88 18.12
C SER A 58 -1.06 -25.68 18.52
N LYS A 59 -0.65 -24.45 18.20
CA LYS A 59 -1.38 -23.23 18.55
C LYS A 59 -2.54 -22.98 17.59
N LYS A 60 -3.63 -22.40 18.08
CA LYS A 60 -4.75 -21.85 17.28
C LYS A 60 -4.44 -20.41 16.84
N SER A 61 -4.88 -19.98 15.66
CA SER A 61 -4.81 -18.59 15.18
C SER A 61 -6.01 -18.23 14.34
N CYS A 62 -6.34 -16.94 14.30
CA CYS A 62 -7.29 -16.42 13.34
C CYS A 62 -6.66 -16.29 11.94
N LEU A 63 -7.39 -16.70 10.90
CA LEU A 63 -6.96 -16.55 9.50
C LEU A 63 -7.09 -15.12 8.96
N THR A 64 -7.85 -14.27 9.65
CA THR A 64 -8.09 -12.89 9.23
C THR A 64 -7.01 -11.92 9.73
N CYS A 65 -6.60 -12.06 11.00
CA CYS A 65 -5.62 -11.17 11.62
C CYS A 65 -4.30 -11.86 12.00
N LEU A 66 -4.20 -13.17 11.78
CA LEU A 66 -3.00 -13.99 12.05
C LEU A 66 -2.54 -14.03 13.52
N HIS A 67 -3.34 -13.51 14.45
CA HIS A 67 -3.05 -13.57 15.88
C HIS A 67 -3.28 -14.97 16.45
N ALA A 68 -2.49 -15.33 17.46
CA ALA A 68 -2.73 -16.54 18.24
C ALA A 68 -4.01 -16.39 19.07
N ILE A 69 -4.81 -17.43 19.11
CA ILE A 69 -6.09 -17.48 19.82
C ILE A 69 -5.98 -18.48 20.97
N ASP A 70 -6.49 -18.09 22.13
CA ASP A 70 -6.67 -18.99 23.26
C ASP A 70 -8.16 -19.34 23.39
N ASP A 71 -8.47 -20.45 24.05
CA ASP A 71 -9.86 -20.93 24.13
C ASP A 71 -10.76 -19.99 24.96
N ASN A 72 -10.19 -19.10 25.78
CA ASN A 72 -10.94 -18.16 26.61
C ASN A 72 -11.38 -16.91 25.83
N ASN A 73 -10.71 -16.58 24.72
CA ASN A 73 -10.95 -15.38 23.93
C ASN A 73 -11.53 -15.65 22.54
N GLU A 74 -11.70 -16.92 22.15
CA GLU A 74 -12.14 -17.32 20.82
C GLU A 74 -13.45 -16.68 20.37
N SER A 75 -14.50 -16.73 21.20
CA SER A 75 -15.82 -16.19 20.84
C SER A 75 -15.81 -14.68 20.68
N LYS A 76 -15.11 -13.96 21.57
CA LYS A 76 -14.92 -12.50 21.48
C LYS A 76 -14.12 -12.14 20.23
N HIS A 77 -13.05 -12.89 19.96
CA HIS A 77 -12.23 -12.71 18.77
C HIS A 77 -13.03 -12.90 17.49
N GLN A 78 -13.81 -13.98 17.41
CA GLN A 78 -14.64 -14.27 16.25
C GLN A 78 -15.61 -13.12 15.96
N SER A 79 -16.24 -12.57 17.00
CA SER A 79 -17.20 -11.47 16.85
C SER A 79 -16.58 -10.25 16.17
N TYR A 80 -15.54 -9.66 16.77
CA TYR A 80 -14.95 -8.43 16.20
C TYR A 80 -14.19 -8.72 14.92
N CYS A 81 -13.53 -9.88 14.80
CA CYS A 81 -12.68 -10.14 13.64
C CYS A 81 -13.49 -10.42 12.38
N VAL A 82 -14.68 -11.04 12.51
CA VAL A 82 -15.64 -11.14 11.41
C VAL A 82 -16.20 -9.77 11.05
N GLU A 83 -16.66 -8.99 12.04
CA GLU A 83 -17.29 -7.69 11.82
C GLU A 83 -16.33 -6.69 11.16
N LEU A 84 -15.10 -6.61 11.65
CA LEU A 84 -14.14 -5.58 11.24
C LEU A 84 -13.28 -5.98 10.04
N ARG A 85 -13.42 -7.21 9.52
CA ARG A 85 -12.58 -7.74 8.42
C ARG A 85 -12.62 -6.89 7.16
N SER A 86 -13.80 -6.42 6.77
CA SER A 86 -13.95 -5.60 5.56
C SER A 86 -13.26 -4.26 5.71
N TYR A 87 -13.45 -3.58 6.84
CA TYR A 87 -12.81 -2.30 7.15
C TYR A 87 -11.29 -2.44 7.27
N LYS A 88 -10.81 -3.52 7.91
CA LYS A 88 -9.40 -3.91 7.95
C LYS A 88 -8.79 -3.93 6.55
N LYS A 89 -9.43 -4.65 5.62
CA LYS A 89 -8.97 -4.73 4.22
C LYS A 89 -8.96 -3.39 3.51
N MET A 90 -9.91 -2.49 3.81
CA MET A 90 -9.94 -1.15 3.23
C MET A 90 -8.74 -0.33 3.68
N ILE A 91 -8.39 -0.37 4.97
CA ILE A 91 -7.22 0.32 5.52
C ILE A 91 -5.93 -0.29 4.94
N GLU A 92 -5.79 -1.62 4.93
CA GLU A 92 -4.61 -2.29 4.36
C GLU A 92 -4.41 -1.92 2.89
N LYS A 93 -5.49 -1.90 2.10
CA LYS A 93 -5.44 -1.49 0.69
C LYS A 93 -5.07 -0.01 0.53
N ALA A 94 -5.53 0.87 1.42
CA ALA A 94 -5.16 2.28 1.40
C ALA A 94 -3.66 2.48 1.65
N ILE A 95 -3.09 1.73 2.61
CA ILE A 95 -1.64 1.72 2.89
C ILE A 95 -0.87 1.18 1.69
N GLU A 96 -1.27 0.00 1.19
CA GLU A 96 -0.61 -0.65 0.06
C GLU A 96 -0.62 0.22 -1.19
N SER A 97 -1.75 0.82 -1.54
CA SER A 97 -1.87 1.69 -2.74
C SER A 97 -1.20 3.05 -2.58
N GLY A 98 -0.91 3.49 -1.36
CA GLY A 98 -0.19 4.74 -1.10
C GLY A 98 1.32 4.60 -1.31
N SER A 99 1.88 3.44 -0.98
CA SER A 99 3.32 3.15 -1.10
C SER A 99 3.78 2.74 -2.50
N GLN A 100 2.85 2.51 -3.43
CA GLN A 100 3.15 2.07 -4.79
C GLN A 100 2.25 2.76 -5.83
N GLN A 101 2.60 2.61 -7.10
CA GLN A 101 1.77 3.07 -8.21
C GLN A 101 1.49 1.92 -9.18
N HIS A 102 0.40 2.07 -9.94
CA HIS A 102 0.01 1.12 -10.96
C HIS A 102 0.19 1.74 -12.34
N CYS A 103 0.74 0.97 -13.27
CA CYS A 103 0.75 1.37 -14.66
C CYS A 103 -0.70 1.55 -15.15
N PRO A 104 -1.09 2.73 -15.68
CA PRO A 104 -2.47 3.00 -16.09
C PRO A 104 -2.93 2.19 -17.31
N TYR A 105 -2.02 1.47 -17.97
CA TYR A 105 -2.33 0.62 -19.13
C TYR A 105 -2.57 -0.84 -18.74
N CYS A 106 -1.68 -1.43 -17.94
CA CYS A 106 -1.68 -2.87 -17.67
C CYS A 106 -1.75 -3.25 -16.19
N GLN A 107 -1.89 -2.25 -15.30
CA GLN A 107 -2.01 -2.42 -13.86
C GLN A 107 -0.81 -3.12 -13.19
N LEU A 108 0.35 -3.19 -13.88
CA LEU A 108 1.58 -3.63 -13.23
C LEU A 108 1.93 -2.65 -12.12
N THR A 109 2.02 -3.17 -10.91
CA THR A 109 2.38 -2.43 -9.70
C THR A 109 3.89 -2.27 -9.60
N GLY A 110 4.34 -1.09 -9.18
CA GLY A 110 5.75 -0.82 -8.94
C GLY A 110 5.99 0.29 -7.92
N VAL A 111 7.09 0.14 -7.20
CA VAL A 111 7.69 1.20 -6.39
C VAL A 111 8.85 1.77 -7.19
N LYS A 112 8.97 3.09 -7.19
CA LYS A 112 10.06 3.78 -7.85
C LYS A 112 11.30 3.78 -6.96
N ASP A 113 12.47 3.96 -7.52
CA ASP A 113 13.76 3.97 -6.82
C ASP A 113 14.64 5.20 -7.14
N ASP A 114 14.12 6.15 -7.92
CA ASP A 114 14.77 7.41 -8.28
C ASP A 114 13.80 8.62 -8.26
N GLY A 115 14.34 9.84 -8.38
CA GLY A 115 13.56 11.08 -8.29
C GLY A 115 12.79 11.47 -9.56
N CYS A 116 13.10 10.90 -10.74
CA CYS A 116 12.55 11.36 -12.03
C CYS A 116 11.12 10.85 -12.29
N THR A 117 10.09 11.70 -12.35
CA THR A 117 8.69 11.25 -12.39
C THR A 117 8.26 10.48 -13.66
N HIS A 118 9.10 10.37 -14.69
CA HIS A 118 8.83 9.60 -15.89
C HIS A 118 8.96 8.09 -15.65
N MET A 119 8.00 7.32 -16.16
CA MET A 119 8.00 5.87 -16.04
C MET A 119 7.81 5.20 -17.39
N VAL A 120 8.58 4.14 -17.64
CA VAL A 120 8.35 3.21 -18.74
C VAL A 120 7.91 1.87 -18.13
N CYS A 121 6.71 1.41 -18.46
CA CYS A 121 6.22 0.14 -17.91
C CYS A 121 7.03 -1.06 -18.43
N GLN A 122 7.59 -1.88 -17.55
CA GLN A 122 8.39 -3.04 -17.96
C GLN A 122 7.58 -4.11 -18.71
N ARG A 123 6.27 -4.20 -18.47
CA ARG A 123 5.36 -5.15 -19.12
C ARG A 123 4.84 -4.64 -20.47
N CYS A 124 4.16 -3.48 -20.48
CA CYS A 124 3.51 -2.98 -21.70
C CYS A 124 4.32 -1.94 -22.48
N LYS A 125 5.49 -1.51 -21.98
CA LYS A 125 6.40 -0.55 -22.61
C LYS A 125 5.84 0.86 -22.85
N HIS A 126 4.68 1.20 -22.28
CA HIS A 126 4.10 2.54 -22.38
C HIS A 126 4.70 3.50 -21.35
N ASN A 127 4.75 4.78 -21.73
CA ASN A 127 5.17 5.89 -20.87
C ASN A 127 3.99 6.40 -20.03
N TRP A 128 4.27 6.79 -18.79
CA TRP A 128 3.31 7.39 -17.87
C TRP A 128 4.02 8.18 -16.76
N CYS A 129 3.30 9.05 -16.06
CA CYS A 129 3.87 9.84 -14.97
C CYS A 129 3.63 9.16 -13.61
N TYR A 130 4.69 8.93 -12.84
CA TYR A 130 4.62 8.32 -11.51
C TYR A 130 3.85 9.17 -10.50
N LEU A 131 3.94 10.49 -10.61
CA LEU A 131 3.36 11.42 -9.64
C LEU A 131 1.83 11.44 -9.74
N CYS A 132 1.29 11.70 -10.94
CA CYS A 132 -0.16 11.76 -11.16
C CYS A 132 -0.79 10.40 -11.53
N GLY A 133 0.02 9.40 -11.89
CA GLY A 133 -0.47 8.08 -12.31
C GLY A 133 -1.16 8.06 -13.68
N MET A 134 -1.10 9.16 -14.43
CA MET A 134 -1.77 9.29 -15.73
C MET A 134 -0.91 8.76 -16.88
N LYS A 135 -1.59 8.32 -17.94
CA LYS A 135 -0.96 7.98 -19.22
C LYS A 135 -0.30 9.21 -19.82
N GLU A 136 0.75 9.03 -20.63
CA GLU A 136 1.41 10.15 -21.31
C GLU A 136 0.45 11.02 -22.13
N ASN A 137 -0.52 10.39 -22.81
CA ASN A 137 -1.53 11.10 -23.61
C ASN A 137 -2.70 11.68 -22.80
N GLU A 138 -2.78 11.43 -21.50
CA GLU A 138 -3.78 11.97 -20.57
C GLU A 138 -3.18 13.07 -19.67
N CYS A 139 -1.86 13.23 -19.70
CA CYS A 139 -1.16 14.27 -18.95
C CYS A 139 -1.51 15.67 -19.49
N LYS A 140 -1.71 16.63 -18.58
CA LYS A 140 -1.92 18.04 -18.99
C LYS A 140 -0.65 18.61 -19.62
N VAL A 141 -0.79 19.30 -20.74
CA VAL A 141 0.29 19.97 -21.48
C VAL A 141 -0.11 21.40 -21.86
N GLY A 142 0.71 22.12 -22.64
CA GLY A 142 0.36 23.44 -23.18
C GLY A 142 -0.58 23.36 -24.39
N ASP A 143 -1.23 24.48 -24.70
CA ASP A 143 -2.11 24.57 -25.85
C ASP A 143 -1.33 24.34 -27.15
N ASN A 144 -1.88 23.51 -28.04
CA ASN A 144 -1.27 23.12 -29.31
C ASN A 144 0.09 22.40 -29.20
N ILE A 145 0.42 21.83 -28.03
CA ILE A 145 1.61 20.99 -27.82
C ILE A 145 1.22 19.52 -27.91
N GLU A 146 2.02 18.71 -28.61
CA GLU A 146 1.82 17.26 -28.62
C GLU A 146 2.03 16.66 -27.22
N PRO A 147 1.14 15.76 -26.74
CA PRO A 147 1.28 15.14 -25.44
C PRO A 147 2.58 14.34 -25.32
N SER A 148 3.41 14.73 -24.36
CA SER A 148 4.60 14.00 -23.94
C SER A 148 4.83 14.22 -22.46
N LEU A 149 5.54 13.31 -21.79
CA LEU A 149 5.89 13.51 -20.39
C LEU A 149 6.79 14.75 -20.18
N SER A 150 7.61 15.11 -21.16
CA SER A 150 8.41 16.35 -21.11
C SER A 150 7.53 17.59 -21.17
N ALA A 151 6.58 17.66 -22.11
CA ALA A 151 5.61 18.75 -22.21
C ALA A 151 4.70 18.84 -20.96
N HIS A 152 4.45 17.71 -20.29
CA HIS A 152 3.71 17.67 -19.04
C HIS A 152 4.46 18.34 -17.86
N ASN A 153 5.80 18.37 -17.91
CA ASN A 153 6.61 18.94 -16.84
C ASN A 153 7.02 20.39 -17.08
N GLU A 154 6.80 20.91 -18.27
CA GLU A 154 7.11 22.30 -18.60
C GLU A 154 6.23 23.25 -17.79
N ASP A 155 6.85 24.25 -17.17
CA ASP A 155 6.22 25.26 -16.31
C ASP A 155 5.25 24.66 -15.28
N TRP A 156 5.58 23.50 -14.71
CA TRP A 156 4.67 22.78 -13.81
C TRP A 156 4.30 23.59 -12.57
N GLU A 157 5.19 24.46 -12.10
CA GLU A 157 5.05 25.28 -10.90
C GLU A 157 3.94 26.35 -11.02
N SER A 158 3.55 26.70 -12.25
CA SER A 158 2.54 27.72 -12.57
C SER A 158 1.26 27.12 -13.17
N HIS A 159 1.23 25.82 -13.46
CA HIS A 159 0.10 25.17 -14.15
C HIS A 159 -0.50 24.02 -13.32
N LEU A 160 -1.72 24.24 -12.82
CA LEU A 160 -2.43 23.25 -12.02
C LEU A 160 -2.67 21.93 -12.80
N GLY A 161 -2.09 20.85 -12.28
CA GLY A 161 -2.22 19.50 -12.84
C GLY A 161 -1.12 19.14 -13.83
N ARG A 162 -0.10 19.98 -14.00
CA ARG A 162 1.23 19.57 -14.48
C ARG A 162 2.06 19.07 -13.31
N CYS A 163 2.98 18.15 -13.57
CA CYS A 163 3.83 17.55 -12.53
C CYS A 163 5.28 17.95 -12.76
N PRO A 164 6.12 18.07 -11.73
CA PRO A 164 7.56 18.21 -11.89
C PRO A 164 8.19 17.02 -12.60
N MET A 165 9.29 17.29 -13.31
CA MET A 165 10.13 16.24 -13.91
C MET A 165 10.91 15.44 -12.86
N SER A 166 11.30 16.08 -11.75
CA SER A 166 11.96 15.42 -10.61
C SER A 166 11.34 15.87 -9.30
N LEU A 167 11.17 14.96 -8.33
CA LEU A 167 10.57 15.31 -7.04
C LEU A 167 11.38 16.36 -6.26
N ILE A 168 12.71 16.34 -6.39
CA ILE A 168 13.59 17.31 -5.72
C ILE A 168 13.35 18.75 -6.19
N SER A 169 12.85 18.96 -7.42
CA SER A 169 12.55 20.30 -7.90
C SER A 169 11.38 20.94 -7.15
N ILE A 170 10.54 20.13 -6.49
CA ILE A 170 9.42 20.65 -5.70
C ILE A 170 9.92 21.46 -4.51
N HIS A 171 11.05 21.07 -3.89
CA HIS A 171 11.64 21.78 -2.75
C HIS A 171 11.91 23.27 -3.04
N GLN A 172 12.27 23.59 -4.28
CA GLN A 172 12.55 24.96 -4.71
C GLN A 172 11.33 25.88 -4.61
N PHE A 173 10.11 25.32 -4.64
CA PHE A 173 8.84 26.04 -4.59
C PHE A 173 8.06 25.77 -3.30
N ASP A 174 8.32 24.62 -2.66
CA ASP A 174 7.64 24.16 -1.46
C ASP A 174 8.63 23.50 -0.51
N ILE A 175 9.13 24.29 0.45
CA ILE A 175 10.15 23.90 1.43
C ILE A 175 9.76 22.73 2.33
N ARG A 176 8.49 22.28 2.29
CA ARG A 176 8.01 21.11 3.02
C ARG A 176 8.53 19.81 2.40
N TRP A 177 8.86 19.83 1.11
CA TRP A 177 9.48 18.70 0.43
C TRP A 177 10.96 18.61 0.81
N PRO A 178 11.53 17.41 0.94
CA PRO A 178 12.97 17.24 1.22
C PRO A 178 13.90 17.72 0.11
N GLU A 179 15.20 17.82 0.39
CA GLU A 179 16.24 18.27 -0.55
C GLU A 179 16.95 17.12 -1.29
N ASN A 180 16.53 15.87 -1.11
CA ASN A 180 17.13 14.72 -1.80
C ASN A 180 16.06 13.77 -2.35
N ASP A 181 16.40 13.06 -3.42
CA ASP A 181 15.45 12.21 -4.17
C ASP A 181 14.80 11.13 -3.31
N GLN A 182 15.57 10.47 -2.46
CA GLN A 182 15.07 9.37 -1.62
C GLN A 182 14.03 9.88 -0.62
N ASP A 183 14.36 10.93 0.12
CA ASP A 183 13.45 11.51 1.10
C ASP A 183 12.22 12.13 0.41
N CYS A 184 12.38 12.75 -0.77
CA CYS A 184 11.25 13.24 -1.56
C CYS A 184 10.29 12.11 -1.96
N LEU A 185 10.84 10.96 -2.36
CA LEU A 185 10.05 9.80 -2.74
C LEU A 185 9.31 9.21 -1.53
N GLU A 186 9.99 9.07 -0.39
CA GLU A 186 9.37 8.65 0.87
C GLU A 186 8.28 9.62 1.31
N TYR A 187 8.53 10.93 1.20
CA TYR A 187 7.54 11.97 1.47
C TYR A 187 6.32 11.84 0.56
N PHE A 188 6.51 11.61 -0.74
CA PHE A 188 5.44 11.39 -1.70
C PHE A 188 4.58 10.17 -1.33
N HIS A 189 5.20 9.03 -1.04
CA HIS A 189 4.48 7.81 -0.65
C HIS A 189 3.76 7.97 0.68
N ARG A 190 4.39 8.65 1.65
CA ARG A 190 3.75 8.97 2.92
C ARG A 190 2.53 9.86 2.70
N TYR A 191 2.67 10.92 1.90
CA TYR A 191 1.57 11.83 1.55
C TYR A 191 0.40 11.07 0.93
N ARG A 192 0.65 10.24 -0.09
CA ARG A 192 -0.39 9.45 -0.75
C ARG A 192 -1.06 8.46 0.19
N THR A 193 -0.27 7.79 1.02
CA THR A 193 -0.82 6.85 2.01
C THR A 193 -1.74 7.56 3.00
N VAL A 194 -1.32 8.70 3.54
CA VAL A 194 -2.13 9.51 4.46
C VAL A 194 -3.40 10.01 3.76
N SER A 195 -3.33 10.44 2.50
CA SER A 195 -4.51 10.81 1.70
C SER A 195 -5.50 9.65 1.56
N ASN A 196 -5.01 8.45 1.25
CA ASN A 196 -5.85 7.28 1.07
C ASN A 196 -6.50 6.87 2.39
N LEU A 197 -5.74 6.87 3.48
CA LEU A 197 -6.22 6.60 4.83
C LEU A 197 -7.29 7.60 5.26
N PHE A 198 -7.11 8.88 4.96
CA PHE A 198 -8.11 9.92 5.24
C PHE A 198 -9.41 9.70 4.48
N ASN A 199 -9.34 9.27 3.21
CA ASN A 199 -10.52 8.91 2.44
C ASN A 199 -11.25 7.70 3.03
N VAL A 200 -10.51 6.69 3.53
CA VAL A 200 -11.11 5.56 4.25
C VAL A 200 -11.75 6.01 5.56
N LEU A 201 -11.07 6.86 6.35
CA LEU A 201 -11.59 7.45 7.58
C LEU A 201 -12.92 8.17 7.33
N LYS A 202 -13.00 9.01 6.28
CA LYS A 202 -14.24 9.68 5.87
C LYS A 202 -15.35 8.72 5.46
N LEU A 203 -14.99 7.62 4.81
CA LEU A 203 -15.94 6.64 4.30
C LEU A 203 -16.55 5.76 5.41
N ILE A 204 -15.74 5.30 6.37
CA ILE A 204 -16.18 4.34 7.41
C ILE A 204 -16.53 5.02 8.74
N GLY A 205 -16.12 6.28 8.92
CA GLY A 205 -16.29 7.03 10.15
C GLY A 205 -15.16 6.80 11.15
N GLU A 206 -14.91 7.82 11.99
CA GLU A 206 -13.82 7.81 12.99
C GLU A 206 -13.95 6.68 14.00
N GLU A 207 -15.15 6.45 14.54
CA GLU A 207 -15.40 5.39 15.53
C GLU A 207 -14.99 4.01 15.00
N LYS A 208 -15.42 3.66 13.78
CA LYS A 208 -15.06 2.37 13.18
C LYS A 208 -13.58 2.30 12.78
N PHE A 209 -13.00 3.40 12.34
CA PHE A 209 -11.57 3.45 12.04
C PHE A 209 -10.71 3.21 13.29
N ASP A 210 -11.07 3.85 14.40
CA ASP A 210 -10.40 3.69 15.70
C ASP A 210 -10.60 2.29 16.26
N GLU A 211 -11.80 1.72 16.14
CA GLU A 211 -12.08 0.35 16.53
C GLU A 211 -11.20 -0.67 15.77
N VAL A 212 -11.09 -0.51 14.44
CA VAL A 212 -10.21 -1.35 13.62
C VAL A 212 -8.75 -1.21 14.05
N ASN A 213 -8.28 0.02 14.30
CA ASN A 213 -6.90 0.20 14.77
C ASN A 213 -6.69 -0.35 16.18
N HIS A 214 -7.65 -0.22 17.08
CA HIS A 214 -7.58 -0.77 18.43
C HIS A 214 -7.37 -2.29 18.42
N TYR A 215 -8.12 -3.02 17.60
CA TYR A 215 -8.04 -4.49 17.56
C TYR A 215 -6.90 -5.04 16.71
N PHE A 216 -6.45 -4.33 15.67
CA PHE A 216 -5.44 -4.85 14.74
C PHE A 216 -4.11 -4.09 14.73
N GLY A 217 -4.05 -2.88 15.32
CA GLY A 217 -2.84 -2.04 15.39
C GLY A 217 -2.27 -1.64 14.03
N ILE A 218 -3.07 -1.64 12.96
CA ILE A 218 -2.58 -1.51 11.58
C ILE A 218 -1.96 -0.15 11.31
N ILE A 219 -2.54 0.92 11.86
CA ILE A 219 -2.04 2.28 11.66
C ILE A 219 -0.72 2.46 12.40
N ASP A 220 -0.67 2.05 13.67
CA ASP A 220 0.49 2.20 14.53
C ASP A 220 1.68 1.36 14.04
N THR A 221 1.42 0.10 13.67
CA THR A 221 2.46 -0.81 13.14
C THR A 221 2.95 -0.42 11.74
N SER A 222 2.18 0.38 11.01
CA SER A 222 2.58 0.92 9.70
C SER A 222 3.27 2.28 9.78
N GLY A 223 3.50 2.82 10.98
CA GLY A 223 4.24 4.08 11.18
C GLY A 223 3.43 5.35 10.89
N TYR A 224 2.10 5.27 10.99
CA TYR A 224 1.19 6.41 10.87
C TYR A 224 0.53 6.71 12.21
N THR A 225 -0.05 7.90 12.35
CA THR A 225 -0.86 8.27 13.52
C THR A 225 -2.24 8.73 13.09
N LEU A 226 -3.24 8.53 13.94
CA LEU A 226 -4.60 9.03 13.69
C LEU A 226 -4.62 10.55 13.51
N GLN A 227 -3.84 11.28 14.32
CA GLN A 227 -3.74 12.74 14.22
C GLN A 227 -3.22 13.18 12.85
N GLU A 228 -2.15 12.54 12.36
CA GLU A 228 -1.59 12.83 11.03
C GLU A 228 -2.62 12.63 9.91
N ILE A 229 -3.44 11.59 10.02
CA ILE A 229 -4.50 11.27 9.05
C ILE A 229 -5.59 12.33 9.09
N LYS A 230 -6.04 12.74 10.28
CA LYS A 230 -7.07 13.78 10.45
C LYS A 230 -6.60 15.14 9.96
N ASP A 231 -5.33 15.47 10.18
CA ASP A 231 -4.73 16.74 9.73
C ASP A 231 -4.63 16.83 8.20
N TYR A 232 -4.89 15.75 7.46
CA TYR A 232 -4.84 15.74 5.99
C TYR A 232 -5.86 16.67 5.34
N GLU A 233 -7.02 16.94 5.95
CA GLU A 233 -8.09 17.76 5.34
C GLU A 233 -7.59 19.13 4.84
N ASN A 234 -6.58 19.67 5.52
CA ASN A 234 -6.01 20.99 5.24
C ASN A 234 -4.68 20.92 4.48
N ARG A 235 -4.22 19.72 4.07
CA ARG A 235 -2.94 19.55 3.40
C ARG A 235 -3.07 19.77 1.90
N ILE A 236 -2.29 20.73 1.41
CA ILE A 236 -2.03 20.92 0.00
C ILE A 236 -0.85 20.01 -0.39
N PHE A 237 -1.04 19.18 -1.41
CA PHE A 237 -0.01 18.24 -1.90
C PHE A 237 1.25 18.96 -2.39
N ILE A 238 1.06 19.86 -3.34
CA ILE A 238 2.11 20.70 -3.93
C ILE A 238 1.57 22.11 -3.94
N ALA A 239 2.28 23.04 -3.31
CA ALA A 239 1.96 24.45 -3.41
C ALA A 239 2.37 24.97 -4.80
N TYR A 240 1.40 25.19 -5.68
CA TYR A 240 1.64 25.85 -6.97
C TYR A 240 1.75 27.36 -6.76
N THR A 241 2.68 28.01 -7.47
CA THR A 241 2.80 29.46 -7.42
C THR A 241 1.66 30.11 -8.20
N SER A 242 1.02 31.13 -7.63
CA SER A 242 -0.07 31.88 -8.29
C SER A 242 0.40 32.85 -9.38
N LYS A 243 1.61 32.68 -9.91
CA LYS A 243 2.15 33.55 -10.97
C LYS A 243 1.50 33.19 -12.31
N GLY A 244 0.27 33.66 -12.52
CA GLY A 244 -0.44 33.44 -13.78
C GLY A 244 -1.79 34.14 -13.95
N ASN A 245 -2.19 35.06 -13.05
CA ASN A 245 -3.39 35.89 -13.22
C ASN A 245 -3.07 37.38 -12.99
N GLU A 246 -2.03 37.90 -13.65
CA GLU A 246 -1.87 39.33 -13.93
C GLU A 246 -1.70 39.56 -15.43
#